data_AF-A0A165NPJ1-F1
#
_entry.id   AF-A0A165NPJ1-F1
#
_cell.length_a   1.000
_cell.length_b   1.000
_cell.length_c   1.000
_cell.angle_alpha   90.00
_cell.angle_beta   90.00
_cell.angle_gamma   90.00
#
_symmetry.space_group_name_H-M   'P 1'
#
loop_
_entity.id
_entity.type
_entity.pdbx_description
1 polymer ?
#
loop_
_entity_poly.entity_id
_entity_poly.type
_entity_poly.pdbx_seq_one_letter_code
_entity_poly.pdbx_strand_id
1 'polypeptide(L)' 'AFRPVYGCLGQMHAILDDKTVFQLLSATFPNHILAAAKLSLNMATDVTVFQSPLLHSNLAFATMAL' A
#
# COMPACT_ATOMS: atom_id res chain seq x y z
N ALA A 1 9.14 4.09 4.33
CA ALA A 1 9.74 3.92 5.68
C ALA A 1 8.65 3.45 6.64
N PHE A 2 8.96 2.50 7.52
CA PHE A 2 8.00 2.02 8.53
C PHE A 2 7.77 3.08 9.61
N ARG A 3 6.51 3.32 9.98
CA ARG A 3 6.13 4.21 11.09
C ARG A 3 5.14 3.47 11.99
N PRO A 4 5.47 3.23 13.27
CA PRO A 4 4.59 2.53 14.21
C PRO A 4 3.20 3.18 14.36
N VAL A 5 3.14 4.51 14.22
CA VAL A 5 1.91 5.30 14.34
C VAL A 5 0.84 4.89 13.33
N TYR A 6 1.20 4.28 12.19
CA TYR A 6 0.22 3.80 11.22
C TYR A 6 -0.65 2.65 11.73
N GLY A 7 -0.24 1.93 12.78
CA GLY A 7 -1.10 0.93 13.43
C GLY A 7 -2.38 1.53 14.03
N CYS A 8 -2.38 2.82 14.38
CA CYS A 8 -3.57 3.50 14.92
C CYS A 8 -4.63 3.78 13.84
N LEU A 9 -4.27 3.76 12.56
CA LEU A 9 -5.21 4.05 11.46
C LEU A 9 -6.29 2.98 11.31
N GLY A 10 -6.04 1.73 11.73
CA GLY A 10 -7.08 0.70 11.74
C GLY A 10 -8.23 1.00 12.70
N GLN A 11 -7.97 1.72 13.79
CA GLN A 11 -9.02 2.18 14.71
C GLN A 11 -9.89 3.28 14.09
N MET A 12 -9.35 4.02 13.13
CA MET A 12 -10.05 5.07 12.42
C MET A 12 -11.21 4.51 11.59
N HIS A 13 -11.07 3.29 11.05
CA HIS A 13 -12.14 2.58 10.35
C HIS A 13 -13.31 2.21 11.28
N ALA A 14 -13.08 2.04 12.58
CA ALA A 14 -14.16 1.78 13.55
C ALA A 14 -14.92 3.06 13.97
N ILE A 15 -14.32 4.24 13.72
CA ILE A 15 -14.90 5.55 14.08
C ILE A 15 -15.62 6.17 12.89
N LEU A 16 -15.13 5.93 11.67
CA LEU A 16 -15.69 6.46 10.44
C LEU A 16 -16.91 5.61 10.01
N ASP A 17 -17.93 6.27 9.47
CA ASP A 17 -19.17 5.63 9.00
C ASP A 17 -18.87 4.52 7.99
N ASP A 18 -19.67 3.45 7.97
CA ASP A 18 -19.50 2.26 7.10
C ASP A 18 -19.51 2.60 5.61
N LYS A 19 -19.96 3.82 5.25
CA LYS A 19 -19.95 4.36 3.88
C LYS A 19 -18.60 4.95 3.47
N THR A 20 -17.64 5.06 4.38
CA THR A 20 -16.35 5.70 4.13
C THR A 20 -15.42 4.74 3.40
N VAL A 21 -15.05 5.08 2.16
CA VAL A 21 -14.15 4.25 1.35
C VAL A 21 -12.70 4.53 1.73
N PHE A 22 -11.97 3.47 2.10
CA PHE A 22 -10.53 3.53 2.35
C PHE A 22 -9.73 3.11 1.12
N GLN A 23 -8.72 3.91 0.79
CA GLN A 23 -7.78 3.62 -0.29
C GLN A 23 -6.36 3.62 0.25
N LEU A 24 -5.56 2.68 -0.25
CA LEU A 24 -4.20 2.44 0.21
C LEU A 24 -3.27 2.65 -0.98
N LEU A 25 -2.36 3.62 -0.86
CA LEU A 25 -1.50 4.07 -1.95
C LEU A 25 -0.03 3.88 -1.56
N SER A 26 0.73 3.22 -2.42
CA SER A 26 2.18 3.07 -2.24
C SER A 26 2.86 2.71 -3.55
N ALA A 27 4.08 3.22 -3.74
CA ALA A 27 4.95 2.81 -4.84
C ALA A 27 5.66 1.47 -4.58
N THR A 28 5.85 1.12 -3.30
CA THR A 28 6.58 -0.09 -2.88
C THR A 28 5.64 -0.99 -2.08
N PHE A 29 4.95 -1.89 -2.76
CA PHE A 29 3.97 -2.79 -2.15
C PHE A 29 4.25 -4.28 -2.45
N PRO A 30 5.26 -4.88 -1.81
CA PRO A 30 5.42 -6.33 -1.83
C PRO A 30 4.19 -7.04 -1.23
N ASN A 31 3.88 -8.24 -1.72
CA ASN A 31 2.68 -8.99 -1.31
C ASN A 31 2.57 -9.20 0.22
N HIS A 32 3.69 -9.45 0.91
CA HIS A 32 3.70 -9.62 2.36
C HIS A 32 3.42 -8.31 3.12
N ILE A 33 3.84 -7.17 2.58
CA ILE A 33 3.52 -5.84 3.14
C ILE A 33 2.07 -5.49 2.91
N LEU A 34 1.52 -5.80 1.73
CA LEU A 34 0.09 -5.65 1.45
C LEU A 34 -0.76 -6.45 2.44
N ALA A 35 -0.39 -7.71 2.70
CA ALA A 35 -1.09 -8.56 3.68
C ALA A 35 -1.04 -7.96 5.09
N ALA A 36 0.14 -7.52 5.54
CA ALA A 36 0.29 -6.85 6.83
C ALA A 36 -0.51 -5.54 6.92
N ALA A 37 -0.52 -4.75 5.84
CA ALA A 37 -1.24 -3.49 5.78
C ALA A 37 -2.76 -3.69 5.86
N LYS A 38 -3.31 -4.65 5.09
CA LYS A 38 -4.74 -5.02 5.14
C LYS A 38 -5.16 -5.39 6.56
N LEU A 39 -4.37 -6.20 7.25
CA LEU A 39 -4.62 -6.58 8.65
C LEU A 39 -4.56 -5.37 9.59
N SER A 40 -3.52 -4.55 9.49
CA SER A 40 -3.32 -3.40 10.38
C SER A 40 -4.40 -2.31 10.24
N LEU A 41 -4.99 -2.19 9.06
CA LEU A 41 -6.02 -1.20 8.74
C LEU A 41 -7.44 -1.76 8.82
N ASN A 42 -7.59 -3.02 9.26
CA ASN A 42 -8.86 -3.74 9.32
C ASN A 42 -9.62 -3.72 7.98
N MET A 43 -8.91 -3.80 6.85
CA MET A 43 -9.51 -3.85 5.53
C MET A 43 -9.98 -5.26 5.19
N ALA A 44 -11.02 -5.36 4.36
CA ALA A 44 -11.45 -6.64 3.81
C ALA A 44 -10.31 -7.37 3.07
N THR A 45 -10.30 -8.69 3.14
CA THR A 45 -9.30 -9.52 2.45
C THR A 45 -9.43 -9.41 0.93
N ASP A 46 -10.66 -9.26 0.43
CA ASP A 46 -11.03 -9.22 -0.99
C ASP A 46 -10.92 -7.82 -1.64
N VAL A 47 -10.05 -6.96 -1.12
CA VAL A 47 -9.82 -5.63 -1.71
C VAL A 47 -9.10 -5.77 -3.04
N THR A 48 -9.70 -5.16 -4.08
CA THR A 48 -9.11 -5.04 -5.43
C THR A 48 -7.79 -4.29 -5.38
N VAL A 49 -6.77 -4.84 -6.04
CA VAL A 49 -5.42 -4.26 -6.08
C VAL A 49 -5.13 -3.83 -7.52
N PHE A 50 -4.77 -2.55 -7.69
CA PHE A 50 -4.30 -2.02 -8.96
C PHE A 50 -2.79 -1.78 -8.87
N GLN A 51 -2.02 -2.40 -9.76
CA GLN A 51 -0.57 -2.26 -9.80
C GLN A 51 -0.13 -1.72 -11.16
N SER A 52 0.59 -0.60 -11.14
CA SER A 52 1.25 -0.07 -12.32
C SER A 52 2.54 -0.84 -12.61
N PRO A 53 2.91 -1.07 -13.88
CA PRO A 53 4.24 -1.56 -14.21
C PRO A 53 5.32 -0.61 -13.68
N LEU A 54 6.45 -1.18 -13.24
CA LEU A 54 7.61 -0.44 -12.73
C LEU A 54 8.46 0.16 -13.85
N LEU A 55 8.44 -0.47 -15.03
CA LEU A 55 9.22 -0.02 -16.19
C LEU A 55 8.44 1.06 -16.93
N HIS A 56 9.11 2.17 -17.18
CA HIS A 56 8.60 3.25 -18.00
C HIS A 56 9.38 3.30 -19.31
N SER A 57 8.67 3.40 -20.43
CA SER A 57 9.26 3.38 -21.79
C SER A 57 10.16 4.58 -22.09
N ASN A 58 10.09 5.64 -21.28
CA ASN A 58 10.88 6.85 -21.43
C ASN A 58 12.12 6.89 -20.51
N LEU A 59 12.41 5.82 -19.75
CA LEU A 59 13.57 5.76 -18.87
C LEU A 59 14.65 4.83 -19.45
N ALA A 60 15.86 5.38 -19.64
CA ALA A 60 17.06 4.61 -19.97
C ALA A 60 17.83 4.29 -18.69
N PHE A 61 18.05 3.01 -18.41
CA PHE A 61 18.87 2.56 -17.29
C PHE A 61 20.31 2.36 -17.78
N ALA A 62 21.27 3.04 -17.16
CA ALA A 62 22.69 2.90 -17.48
C ALA A 62 23.46 2.45 -16.23
N THR A 63 24.40 1.52 -16.41
CA THR A 63 25.36 1.13 -15.38
C THR A 63 26.75 1.57 -15.82
N MET A 64 27.55 2.09 -14.88
CA MET A 64 28.97 2.31 -15.11
C MET A 64 29.71 1.12 -14.50
N ALA A 65 30.55 0.45 -15.29
CA ALA A 65 31.46 -0.56 -14.73
C ALA A 65 32.45 0.17 -13.80
N LEU A 66 32.51 -0.28 -12.54
CA LEU A 66 33.47 0.17 -11.54
C LEU A 66 34.86 -0.37 -11.83
#